data_AF-A0A8J4WHD4-F1
#
_entry.id   AF-A0A8J4WHD4-F1
#
_cell.length_a   1.000
_cell.length_b   1.000
_cell.length_c   1.000
_cell.angle_alpha   90.00
_cell.angle_beta   90.00
_cell.angle_gamma   90.00
#
_symmetry.space_group_name_H-M   'P 1'
#
loop_
_entity.id
_entity.type
_entity.pdbx_description
1 polymer ?
#
loop_
_entity_poly.entity_id
_entity_poly.type
_entity_poly.pdbx_seq_one_letter_code
_entity_poly.pdbx_strand_id
1 'polypeptide(L)'
;MKTESDSGSIAGESPFCVRAYRDDIQMSLLSNLAAMSWPPDPIALKPAGSTNSSGHLLPLPPLFDPVMSMVQRELSKKLLRTFANIMFAEGLGNRFMLYGGTLLGSFRHHDFIPWDDDIDVLVDIEVRSKVREILRNNNQGYILYAGAPRDKLYAKLINANETHLDVERSRPVLSWGWPFLDISYFETNKTHVRDATVPYGRQYIWPIDVVFPLHFRPFGTDWYPAPRNPMQFNRMSYSSTEMCTFPGYSHVCEMHIPPGNVTCRSLGARYAFVEHRTCEKQIGSSLDNMILSEERLVLRNSTGQIEEIHKFCLVVPTSNVNIDTYAV
;
A
#
# COMPACT_ATOMS: atom_id res chain seq x y z
N MET A 1 -35.07 -18.87 37.53
CA MET A 1 -35.28 -18.78 36.06
C MET A 1 -34.81 -17.41 35.62
N LYS A 2 -33.58 -17.33 35.10
CA LYS A 2 -32.99 -16.09 34.57
C LYS A 2 -33.19 -16.08 33.05
N THR A 3 -34.01 -15.13 32.63
CA THR A 3 -34.01 -14.32 31.40
C THR A 3 -32.98 -14.62 30.31
N GLU A 4 -33.55 -14.81 29.11
CA GLU A 4 -33.18 -14.21 27.81
C GLU A 4 -31.70 -14.23 27.39
N SER A 5 -31.44 -15.10 26.40
CA SER A 5 -30.26 -15.11 25.56
C SER A 5 -30.27 -13.89 24.63
N ASP A 6 -29.35 -12.97 24.91
CA ASP A 6 -29.05 -11.79 24.12
C ASP A 6 -28.42 -12.20 22.77
N SER A 7 -29.25 -12.33 21.74
CA SER A 7 -28.81 -12.40 20.36
C SER A 7 -28.46 -10.99 19.89
N GLY A 8 -27.23 -10.58 20.19
CA GLY A 8 -26.68 -9.30 19.73
C GLY A 8 -26.63 -9.25 18.20
N SER A 9 -27.59 -8.55 17.61
CA SER A 9 -27.58 -8.19 16.20
C SER A 9 -26.44 -7.20 15.94
N ILE A 10 -25.44 -7.56 15.13
CA ILE A 10 -24.44 -6.61 14.61
C ILE A 10 -25.09 -5.82 13.48
N ALA A 11 -25.96 -4.88 13.85
CA ALA A 11 -26.53 -3.90 12.93
C ALA A 11 -25.88 -2.55 13.23
N GLY A 12 -24.99 -2.06 12.36
CA GLY A 12 -24.56 -0.66 12.41
C GLY A 12 -23.24 -0.26 11.75
N GLU A 13 -22.25 -1.15 11.63
CA GLU A 13 -20.92 -0.76 11.12
C GLU A 13 -20.68 -1.20 9.67
N SER A 14 -20.07 -0.31 8.87
CA SER A 14 -19.67 -0.58 7.49
C SER A 14 -18.74 -1.80 7.43
N PRO A 15 -18.95 -2.75 6.49
CA PRO A 15 -18.06 -3.91 6.34
C PRO A 15 -16.63 -3.51 5.95
N PHE A 16 -16.42 -2.28 5.48
CA PHE A 16 -15.11 -1.76 5.15
C PHE A 16 -14.33 -1.21 6.36
N CYS A 17 -14.97 -0.97 7.51
CA CYS A 17 -14.30 -0.41 8.69
C CYS A 17 -13.32 -1.41 9.30
N VAL A 18 -12.05 -1.04 9.45
CA VAL A 18 -11.01 -1.96 9.95
C VAL A 18 -11.14 -2.15 11.45
N ARG A 19 -11.19 -3.42 11.87
CA ARG A 19 -11.22 -3.83 13.28
C ARG A 19 -9.83 -4.22 13.77
N ALA A 20 -9.68 -4.30 15.10
CA ALA A 20 -8.43 -4.74 15.74
C ALA A 20 -8.02 -6.17 15.34
N TYR A 21 -9.00 -7.06 15.23
CA TYR A 21 -8.83 -8.44 14.77
C TYR A 21 -9.49 -8.63 13.41
N ARG A 22 -8.95 -9.55 12.62
CA ARG A 22 -9.57 -9.96 11.36
C ARG A 22 -10.83 -10.77 11.66
N ASP A 23 -11.95 -10.40 11.06
CA ASP A 23 -13.23 -11.09 11.18
C ASP A 23 -13.63 -11.69 9.83
N ASP A 24 -13.65 -13.02 9.74
CA ASP A 24 -13.97 -13.72 8.49
C ASP A 24 -15.39 -13.44 7.98
N ILE A 25 -16.34 -13.18 8.88
CA ILE A 25 -17.70 -12.80 8.49
C ILE A 25 -17.65 -11.43 7.80
N GLN A 26 -16.98 -10.45 8.41
CA GLN A 26 -16.77 -9.14 7.80
C GLN A 26 -16.06 -9.26 6.44
N MET A 27 -14.98 -10.04 6.37
CA MET A 27 -14.21 -10.20 5.13
C MET A 27 -15.03 -10.87 4.03
N SER A 28 -15.97 -11.76 4.37
CA SER A 28 -16.87 -12.40 3.41
C SER A 28 -17.88 -11.45 2.76
N LEU A 29 -18.12 -10.28 3.36
CA LEU A 29 -18.98 -9.22 2.81
C LEU A 29 -18.23 -8.35 1.78
N LEU A 30 -16.90 -8.40 1.78
CA LEU A 30 -16.08 -7.68 0.81
C LEU A 30 -15.96 -8.48 -0.49
N SER A 31 -15.59 -7.79 -1.57
CA SER A 31 -15.38 -8.46 -2.84
C SER A 31 -14.18 -9.41 -2.76
N ASN A 32 -14.29 -10.59 -3.37
CA ASN A 32 -13.20 -11.57 -3.43
C ASN A 32 -12.17 -11.15 -4.47
N LEU A 33 -11.18 -10.35 -4.05
CA LEU A 33 -10.13 -9.82 -4.92
C LEU A 33 -9.30 -10.91 -5.60
N ALA A 34 -9.07 -12.06 -4.94
CA ALA A 34 -8.32 -13.17 -5.50
C ALA A 34 -9.05 -13.89 -6.65
N ALA A 35 -10.38 -13.76 -6.73
CA ALA A 35 -11.19 -14.33 -7.81
C ALA A 35 -11.40 -13.35 -8.99
N MET A 36 -10.89 -12.12 -8.90
CA MET A 36 -11.01 -11.11 -9.95
C MET A 36 -9.95 -11.29 -11.04
N SER A 37 -10.21 -10.68 -12.20
CA SER A 37 -9.19 -10.53 -13.24
C SER A 37 -8.21 -9.41 -12.86
N TRP A 38 -6.92 -9.65 -13.01
CA TRP A 38 -5.85 -8.68 -12.74
C TRP A 38 -4.96 -8.54 -13.98
N PRO A 39 -4.40 -7.34 -14.25
CA PRO A 39 -3.41 -7.21 -15.29
C PRO A 39 -2.17 -8.03 -14.94
N PRO A 40 -1.35 -8.44 -15.93
CA PRO A 40 -0.03 -9.00 -15.67
C PRO A 40 0.81 -8.03 -14.83
N ASP A 41 1.60 -8.56 -13.89
CA ASP A 41 2.47 -7.72 -13.07
C ASP A 41 3.50 -6.98 -13.95
N PRO A 42 3.67 -5.65 -13.76
CA PRO A 42 4.75 -4.93 -14.38
C PRO A 42 6.07 -5.32 -13.68
N ILE A 43 6.92 -6.07 -14.38
CA ILE A 43 8.17 -6.63 -13.82
C ILE A 43 9.40 -6.21 -14.63
N ALA A 44 10.51 -6.04 -13.93
CA ALA A 44 11.82 -5.84 -14.54
C ALA A 44 12.34 -7.15 -15.15
N LEU A 45 13.05 -7.05 -16.27
CA LEU A 45 13.67 -8.22 -16.94
C LEU A 45 14.82 -8.85 -16.14
N LYS A 46 15.42 -8.10 -15.22
CA LYS A 46 16.51 -8.54 -14.35
C LYS A 46 16.22 -8.09 -12.93
N PRO A 47 16.60 -8.87 -11.91
CA PRO A 47 16.45 -8.44 -10.53
C PRO A 47 17.30 -7.20 -10.27
N ALA A 48 16.68 -6.15 -9.74
CA ALA A 48 17.39 -4.95 -9.33
C ALA A 48 18.39 -5.29 -8.22
N GLY A 49 19.52 -4.58 -8.18
CA GLY A 49 20.62 -4.93 -7.27
C GLY A 49 21.52 -6.08 -7.75
N SER A 50 21.41 -6.49 -9.03
CA SER A 50 22.30 -7.47 -9.66
C SER A 50 23.68 -6.87 -9.95
N THR A 51 24.74 -7.68 -9.87
CA THR A 51 26.10 -7.28 -10.25
C THR A 51 26.60 -8.08 -11.47
N ASN A 52 27.54 -7.50 -12.23
CA ASN A 52 28.25 -8.21 -13.30
C ASN A 52 29.41 -9.07 -12.76
N SER A 53 30.12 -9.76 -13.65
CA SER A 53 31.27 -10.61 -13.30
C SER A 53 32.42 -9.87 -12.59
N SER A 54 32.51 -8.55 -12.76
CA SER A 54 33.49 -7.68 -12.10
C SER A 54 32.98 -7.10 -10.77
N GLY A 55 31.79 -7.49 -10.33
CA GLY A 55 31.16 -7.00 -9.09
C GLY A 55 30.50 -5.61 -9.22
N HIS A 56 30.45 -5.03 -10.42
CA HIS A 56 29.78 -3.73 -10.61
C HIS A 56 28.27 -3.91 -10.68
N LEU A 57 27.54 -3.02 -9.99
CA LEU A 57 26.09 -2.96 -10.02
C LEU A 57 25.59 -2.70 -11.45
N LEU A 58 24.60 -3.48 -11.88
CA LEU A 58 23.91 -3.22 -13.14
C LEU A 58 23.03 -1.97 -12.98
N PRO A 59 22.90 -1.15 -14.04
CA PRO A 59 22.07 0.05 -13.98
C PRO A 59 20.60 -0.30 -13.72
N LEU A 60 19.91 0.59 -13.01
CA LEU A 60 18.47 0.52 -12.86
C LEU A 60 17.76 0.75 -14.20
N PRO A 61 16.52 0.26 -14.35
CA PRO A 61 15.70 0.53 -15.54
C PRO A 61 15.50 2.04 -15.78
N PRO A 62 15.13 2.44 -17.01
CA PRO A 62 14.70 3.80 -17.31
C PRO A 62 13.58 4.30 -16.40
N LEU A 63 13.43 5.62 -16.30
CA LEU A 63 12.34 6.22 -15.51
C LEU A 63 10.98 5.70 -15.97
N PHE A 64 10.12 5.39 -15.01
CA PHE A 64 8.77 4.83 -15.20
C PHE A 64 8.74 3.40 -15.75
N ASP A 65 9.88 2.72 -15.89
CA ASP A 65 9.93 1.27 -16.11
C ASP A 65 9.89 0.52 -14.77
N PRO A 66 9.41 -0.74 -14.74
CA PRO A 66 9.32 -1.48 -13.49
C PRO A 66 10.71 -1.80 -12.94
N VAL A 67 10.90 -1.57 -11.63
CA VAL A 67 12.20 -1.75 -10.96
C VAL A 67 12.37 -3.18 -10.43
N MET A 68 11.32 -3.74 -9.83
CA MET A 68 11.36 -5.07 -9.24
C MET A 68 11.15 -6.17 -10.28
N SER A 69 11.94 -7.24 -10.21
CA SER A 69 11.63 -8.50 -10.88
C SER A 69 10.40 -9.17 -10.28
N MET A 70 9.95 -10.28 -10.89
CA MET A 70 8.83 -11.08 -10.39
C MET A 70 9.04 -11.51 -8.94
N VAL A 71 10.19 -12.13 -8.61
CA VAL A 71 10.40 -12.64 -7.25
C VAL A 71 10.61 -11.51 -6.23
N GLN A 72 11.17 -10.37 -6.64
CA GLN A 72 11.30 -9.19 -5.77
C GLN A 72 9.94 -8.58 -5.44
N ARG A 73 9.06 -8.43 -6.44
CA ARG A 73 7.69 -7.92 -6.25
C ARG A 73 6.88 -8.85 -5.36
N GLU A 74 6.96 -10.16 -5.60
CA GLU A 74 6.27 -11.17 -4.77
C GLU A 74 6.81 -11.20 -3.33
N LEU A 75 8.11 -11.06 -3.13
CA LEU A 75 8.70 -10.94 -1.80
C LEU A 75 8.17 -9.70 -1.07
N SER A 76 8.09 -8.54 -1.74
CA SER A 76 7.51 -7.33 -1.16
C SER A 76 6.05 -7.56 -0.73
N LYS A 77 5.20 -8.11 -1.62
CA LYS A 77 3.79 -8.46 -1.27
C LYS A 77 3.72 -9.42 -0.08
N LYS A 78 4.62 -10.42 -0.04
CA LYS A 78 4.70 -11.39 1.05
C LYS A 78 5.10 -10.75 2.38
N LEU A 79 6.05 -9.81 2.39
CA LEU A 79 6.42 -9.03 3.58
C LEU A 79 5.20 -8.26 4.12
N LEU A 80 4.46 -7.57 3.26
CA LEU A 80 3.24 -6.84 3.64
C LEU A 80 2.15 -7.77 4.18
N ARG A 81 1.85 -8.87 3.48
CA ARG A 81 0.85 -9.85 3.93
C ARG A 81 1.23 -10.48 5.26
N THR A 82 2.49 -10.86 5.46
CA THR A 82 2.94 -11.40 6.75
C THR A 82 2.83 -10.36 7.85
N PHE A 83 3.29 -9.12 7.61
CA PHE A 83 3.17 -8.04 8.58
C PHE A 83 1.71 -7.80 8.97
N ALA A 84 0.81 -7.67 8.00
CA ALA A 84 -0.61 -7.47 8.25
C ALA A 84 -1.24 -8.61 9.05
N ASN A 85 -0.94 -9.87 8.70
CA ASN A 85 -1.45 -11.04 9.42
C ASN A 85 -1.00 -11.05 10.89
N ILE A 86 0.28 -10.71 11.14
CA ILE A 86 0.81 -10.57 12.50
C ILE A 86 0.06 -9.46 13.25
N MET A 87 -0.12 -8.29 12.65
CA MET A 87 -0.83 -7.17 13.27
C MET A 87 -2.27 -7.55 13.63
N PHE A 88 -3.02 -8.20 12.73
CA PHE A 88 -4.38 -8.66 13.03
C PHE A 88 -4.43 -9.75 14.10
N ALA A 89 -3.49 -10.69 14.11
CA ALA A 89 -3.43 -11.75 15.13
C ALA A 89 -3.20 -11.18 16.54
N GLU A 90 -2.50 -10.05 16.62
CA GLU A 90 -2.12 -9.38 17.88
C GLU A 90 -3.12 -8.30 18.33
N GLY A 91 -4.26 -8.17 17.64
CA GLY A 91 -5.28 -7.16 17.93
C GLY A 91 -4.86 -5.74 17.54
N LEU A 92 -3.95 -5.61 16.57
CA LEU A 92 -3.38 -4.34 16.10
C LEU A 92 -3.81 -3.99 14.66
N GLY A 93 -4.82 -4.69 14.12
CA GLY A 93 -5.32 -4.48 12.76
C GLY A 93 -5.72 -3.05 12.43
N ASN A 94 -6.25 -2.32 13.42
CA ASN A 94 -6.63 -0.92 13.32
C ASN A 94 -5.53 0.07 13.79
N ARG A 95 -4.31 -0.40 14.03
CA ARG A 95 -3.15 0.40 14.49
C ARG A 95 -2.07 0.55 13.41
N PHE A 96 -2.35 0.14 12.17
CA PHE A 96 -1.50 0.41 11.02
C PHE A 96 -2.33 0.70 9.78
N MET A 97 -1.74 1.36 8.80
CA MET A 97 -2.35 1.61 7.49
C MET A 97 -1.30 1.61 6.39
N LEU A 98 -1.72 1.35 5.15
CA LEU A 98 -0.88 1.62 3.97
C LEU A 98 -0.46 3.10 3.97
N TYR A 99 0.78 3.35 3.57
CA TYR A 99 1.35 4.69 3.55
C TYR A 99 2.16 4.94 2.28
N GLY A 100 2.65 6.17 2.09
CA GLY A 100 3.62 6.46 1.03
C GLY A 100 3.16 6.09 -0.38
N GLY A 101 4.11 5.61 -1.18
CA GLY A 101 3.87 5.11 -2.54
C GLY A 101 2.92 3.90 -2.57
N THR A 102 2.91 3.10 -1.50
CA THR A 102 2.01 1.94 -1.36
C THR A 102 0.54 2.34 -1.29
N LEU A 103 0.18 3.36 -0.48
CA LEU A 103 -1.18 3.88 -0.41
C LEU A 103 -1.59 4.54 -1.72
N LEU A 104 -0.68 5.31 -2.34
CA LEU A 104 -0.93 5.95 -3.62
C LEU A 104 -1.13 4.91 -4.74
N GLY A 105 -0.36 3.82 -4.72
CA GLY A 105 -0.54 2.68 -5.61
C GLY A 105 -1.89 2.00 -5.41
N SER A 106 -2.25 1.64 -4.17
CA SER A 106 -3.57 1.10 -3.83
C SER A 106 -4.70 1.97 -4.38
N PHE A 107 -4.53 3.30 -4.31
CA PHE A 107 -5.51 4.25 -4.81
C PHE A 107 -5.55 4.34 -6.34
N ARG A 108 -4.39 4.35 -7.00
CA ARG A 108 -4.25 4.68 -8.42
C ARG A 108 -4.21 3.47 -9.35
N HIS A 109 -3.77 2.32 -8.85
CA HIS A 109 -3.50 1.10 -9.63
C HIS A 109 -4.13 -0.17 -9.01
N HIS A 110 -4.80 -0.04 -7.85
CA HIS A 110 -5.21 -1.16 -7.00
C HIS A 110 -4.06 -2.10 -6.57
N ASP A 111 -2.80 -1.72 -6.80
CA ASP A 111 -1.57 -2.46 -6.51
C ASP A 111 -0.40 -1.45 -6.48
N PHE A 112 0.87 -1.88 -6.47
CA PHE A 112 2.01 -0.97 -6.58
C PHE A 112 1.89 0.08 -7.69
N ILE A 113 2.49 1.25 -7.45
CA ILE A 113 2.93 2.10 -8.56
C ILE A 113 3.93 1.30 -9.40
N PRO A 114 3.78 1.21 -10.73
CA PRO A 114 4.55 0.26 -11.54
C PRO A 114 6.08 0.39 -11.44
N TRP A 115 6.59 1.58 -11.11
CA TRP A 115 8.01 1.89 -10.94
C TRP A 115 8.43 2.13 -9.48
N ASP A 116 7.56 1.89 -8.51
CA ASP A 116 7.94 1.88 -7.08
C ASP A 116 8.83 0.67 -6.79
N ASP A 117 9.73 0.81 -5.82
CA ASP A 117 10.68 -0.25 -5.45
C ASP A 117 10.54 -0.74 -4.00
N ASP A 118 9.61 -0.23 -3.20
CA ASP A 118 9.40 -0.65 -1.81
C ASP A 118 7.92 -0.67 -1.36
N ILE A 119 7.69 -1.08 -0.11
CA ILE A 119 6.38 -1.03 0.54
C ILE A 119 6.48 -0.20 1.82
N ASP A 120 5.52 0.69 2.03
CA ASP A 120 5.40 1.54 3.21
C ASP A 120 4.12 1.22 4.01
N VAL A 121 4.27 1.13 5.33
CA VAL A 121 3.15 1.19 6.29
C VAL A 121 3.39 2.30 7.32
N LEU A 122 2.30 2.81 7.88
CA LEU A 122 2.30 3.81 8.93
C LEU A 122 1.60 3.24 10.17
N VAL A 123 2.36 3.07 11.25
CA VAL A 123 1.96 2.36 12.48
C VAL A 123 1.83 3.34 13.65
N ASP A 124 0.88 3.11 14.53
CA ASP A 124 0.74 3.93 15.73
C ASP A 124 1.98 3.83 16.61
N ILE A 125 2.59 4.97 16.93
CA ILE A 125 3.83 5.01 17.71
C ILE A 125 3.68 4.38 19.10
N GLU A 126 2.47 4.41 19.69
CA GLU A 126 2.22 3.86 21.02
C GLU A 126 2.45 2.35 21.08
N VAL A 127 2.28 1.64 19.94
CA VAL A 127 2.46 0.19 19.87
C VAL A 127 3.83 -0.22 19.32
N ARG A 128 4.73 0.74 19.04
CA ARG A 128 6.05 0.47 18.44
C ARG A 128 6.89 -0.55 19.22
N SER A 129 6.91 -0.45 20.55
CA SER A 129 7.66 -1.40 21.40
C SER A 129 7.13 -2.83 21.24
N LYS A 130 5.81 -3.00 21.32
CA LYS A 130 5.11 -4.29 21.11
C LYS A 130 5.35 -4.82 19.71
N VAL A 131 5.19 -4.00 18.66
CA VAL A 131 5.40 -4.40 17.26
C VAL A 131 6.84 -4.88 17.05
N ARG A 132 7.85 -4.16 17.58
CA ARG A 132 9.25 -4.60 17.50
C ARG A 132 9.50 -5.93 18.19
N GLU A 133 8.90 -6.16 19.36
CA GLU A 133 9.01 -7.43 20.07
C GLU A 133 8.42 -8.59 19.26
N ILE A 134 7.19 -8.43 18.75
CA ILE A 134 6.53 -9.44 17.92
C ILE A 134 7.35 -9.74 16.67
N LEU A 135 7.81 -8.69 15.97
CA LEU A 135 8.58 -8.86 14.74
C LEU A 135 9.97 -9.47 14.99
N ARG A 136 10.60 -9.26 16.14
CA ARG A 136 11.85 -9.98 16.49
C ARG A 136 11.63 -11.47 16.74
N ASN A 137 10.46 -11.80 17.29
CA ASN A 137 10.10 -13.17 17.66
C ASN A 137 9.34 -13.91 16.53
N ASN A 138 9.23 -13.31 15.33
CA ASN A 138 8.55 -13.95 14.22
C ASN A 138 9.27 -15.25 13.80
N ASN A 139 8.49 -16.30 13.53
CA ASN A 139 9.02 -17.59 13.07
C ASN A 139 9.08 -17.72 11.53
N GLN A 140 8.80 -16.64 10.81
CA GLN A 140 8.72 -16.61 9.34
C GLN A 140 10.09 -16.34 8.69
N GLY A 141 11.13 -16.10 9.49
CA GLY A 141 12.50 -15.92 9.00
C GLY A 141 12.79 -14.53 8.43
N TYR A 142 11.91 -13.56 8.67
CA TYR A 142 12.16 -12.16 8.35
C TYR A 142 12.98 -11.49 9.44
N ILE A 143 13.79 -10.51 9.03
CA ILE A 143 14.73 -9.79 9.89
C ILE A 143 14.20 -8.38 10.10
N LEU A 144 14.13 -7.97 11.36
CA LEU A 144 13.79 -6.61 11.75
C LEU A 144 15.07 -5.80 11.94
N TYR A 145 15.23 -4.74 11.16
CA TYR A 145 16.12 -3.64 11.50
C TYR A 145 15.34 -2.58 12.29
N ALA A 146 15.72 -2.38 13.55
CA ALA A 146 15.10 -1.38 14.42
C ALA A 146 15.87 -0.05 14.35
N GLY A 147 15.43 0.86 13.49
CA GLY A 147 16.07 2.16 13.27
C GLY A 147 15.56 3.25 14.22
N ALA A 148 16.21 4.42 14.22
CA ALA A 148 15.73 5.56 14.99
C ALA A 148 14.43 6.16 14.39
N PRO A 149 14.43 6.65 13.12
CA PRO A 149 13.21 7.24 12.55
C PRO A 149 12.19 6.19 12.11
N ARG A 150 12.64 5.06 11.55
CA ARG A 150 11.80 4.02 10.95
C ARG A 150 12.37 2.64 11.22
N ASP A 151 11.53 1.63 11.18
CA ASP A 151 11.96 0.23 11.19
C ASP A 151 11.83 -0.38 9.80
N LYS A 152 12.60 -1.44 9.54
CA LYS A 152 12.56 -2.16 8.26
C LYS A 152 12.40 -3.65 8.50
N LEU A 153 11.49 -4.29 7.78
CA LEU A 153 11.30 -5.73 7.79
C LEU A 153 11.70 -6.29 6.43
N TYR A 154 12.64 -7.24 6.40
CA TYR A 154 13.18 -7.78 5.15
C TYR A 154 13.48 -9.28 5.26
N ALA A 155 13.68 -9.96 4.13
CA ALA A 155 14.04 -11.38 4.12
C ALA A 155 15.51 -11.60 4.45
N LYS A 156 15.89 -12.87 4.63
CA LYS A 156 17.29 -13.26 4.74
C LYS A 156 18.08 -12.71 3.56
N LEU A 157 19.33 -12.32 3.82
CA LEU A 157 20.21 -11.79 2.78
C LEU A 157 20.59 -12.89 1.78
N ILE A 158 20.74 -12.50 0.52
CA ILE A 158 21.28 -13.31 -0.58
C ILE A 158 22.80 -13.42 -0.45
N ASN A 159 23.38 -14.50 -1.00
CA ASN A 159 24.83 -14.62 -1.09
C ASN A 159 25.39 -13.68 -2.17
N ALA A 160 26.61 -13.18 -1.97
CA ALA A 160 27.23 -12.21 -2.88
C ALA A 160 27.47 -12.74 -4.30
N ASN A 161 27.62 -14.06 -4.48
CA ASN A 161 27.77 -14.72 -5.79
C ASN A 161 26.44 -15.04 -6.49
N GLU A 162 25.31 -14.89 -5.79
CA GLU A 162 23.97 -15.20 -6.27
C GLU A 162 23.20 -13.94 -6.72
N THR A 163 23.84 -12.77 -6.71
CA THR A 163 23.16 -11.49 -6.97
C THR A 163 22.48 -11.44 -8.35
N HIS A 164 22.92 -12.23 -9.32
CA HIS A 164 22.29 -12.32 -10.64
C HIS A 164 21.01 -13.17 -10.66
N LEU A 165 20.74 -13.95 -9.61
CA LEU A 165 19.58 -14.82 -9.50
C LEU A 165 18.36 -14.05 -8.99
N ASP A 166 17.18 -14.44 -9.48
CA ASP A 166 15.90 -13.94 -8.99
C ASP A 166 15.33 -14.91 -7.96
N VAL A 167 15.72 -14.72 -6.69
CA VAL A 167 15.37 -15.62 -5.57
C VAL A 167 14.71 -14.84 -4.44
N GLU A 168 13.90 -15.53 -3.63
CA GLU A 168 13.12 -14.93 -2.53
C GLU A 168 14.02 -14.55 -1.34
N ARG A 169 14.89 -13.57 -1.56
CA ARG A 169 15.89 -13.05 -0.61
C ARG A 169 16.04 -11.54 -0.79
N SER A 170 16.39 -10.87 0.30
CA SER A 170 16.80 -9.47 0.24
C SER A 170 18.29 -9.36 -0.08
N ARG A 171 18.69 -8.22 -0.62
CA ARG A 171 20.04 -7.87 -1.05
C ARG A 171 20.62 -6.89 -0.05
N PRO A 172 21.88 -7.06 0.40
CA PRO A 172 22.48 -6.11 1.32
C PRO A 172 22.58 -4.74 0.65
N VAL A 173 22.10 -3.69 1.30
CA VAL A 173 22.24 -2.30 0.81
C VAL A 173 22.92 -1.41 1.84
N LEU A 174 22.43 -1.43 3.08
CA LEU A 174 23.03 -0.77 4.23
C LEU A 174 23.05 -1.76 5.41
N SER A 175 22.70 -1.30 6.61
CA SER A 175 22.48 -2.15 7.79
C SER A 175 21.22 -3.03 7.69
N TRP A 176 20.54 -3.02 6.54
CA TRP A 176 19.35 -3.79 6.19
C TRP A 176 19.44 -4.28 4.74
N GLY A 177 18.53 -5.19 4.36
CA GLY A 177 18.43 -5.69 3.00
C GLY A 177 17.18 -5.20 2.26
N TRP A 178 17.26 -5.10 0.94
CA TRP A 178 16.17 -4.76 0.02
C TRP A 178 15.85 -5.92 -0.95
N PRO A 179 14.59 -6.31 -1.24
CA PRO A 179 13.35 -5.64 -0.86
C PRO A 179 13.07 -5.67 0.64
N PHE A 180 12.40 -4.62 1.13
CA PHE A 180 11.96 -4.45 2.51
C PHE A 180 10.55 -3.87 2.57
N LEU A 181 9.95 -3.98 3.74
CA LEU A 181 8.78 -3.20 4.16
C LEU A 181 9.24 -2.13 5.16
N ASP A 182 9.00 -0.87 4.82
CA ASP A 182 9.25 0.29 5.67
C ASP A 182 8.10 0.49 6.66
N ILE A 183 8.47 0.54 7.93
CA ILE A 183 7.55 0.76 9.04
C ILE A 183 7.81 2.18 9.57
N SER A 184 6.99 3.10 9.10
CA SER A 184 6.90 4.47 9.60
C SER A 184 5.93 4.55 10.78
N TYR A 185 6.02 5.62 11.57
CA TYR A 185 5.21 5.79 12.78
C TYR A 185 4.42 7.09 12.79
N PHE A 186 3.23 7.08 13.38
CA PHE A 186 2.41 8.26 13.57
C PHE A 186 2.06 8.52 15.03
N GLU A 187 1.93 9.79 15.37
CA GLU A 187 1.36 10.29 16.62
C GLU A 187 -0.08 10.75 16.37
N THR A 188 -0.94 10.57 17.36
CA THR A 188 -2.34 11.01 17.28
C THR A 188 -2.68 11.92 18.46
N ASN A 189 -3.44 12.98 18.18
CA ASN A 189 -4.13 13.76 19.20
C ASN A 189 -5.64 13.80 18.89
N LYS A 190 -6.41 14.60 19.64
CA LYS A 190 -7.87 14.66 19.48
C LYS A 190 -8.36 15.09 18.09
N THR A 191 -7.53 15.79 17.32
CA THR A 191 -7.95 16.43 16.06
C THR A 191 -7.09 16.06 14.86
N HIS A 192 -5.88 15.51 15.06
CA HIS A 192 -4.95 15.23 13.98
C HIS A 192 -4.14 13.95 14.21
N VAL A 193 -3.69 13.40 13.10
CA VAL A 193 -2.64 12.39 12.97
C VAL A 193 -1.41 13.06 12.37
N ARG A 194 -0.22 12.73 12.86
CA ARG A 194 1.04 13.32 12.41
C ARG A 194 2.07 12.22 12.19
N ASP A 195 2.81 12.29 11.08
CA ASP A 195 4.02 11.46 10.91
C ASP A 195 5.03 11.82 12.01
N ALA A 196 5.48 10.82 12.77
CA ALA A 196 6.42 10.99 13.87
C ALA A 196 7.82 11.43 13.40
N THR A 197 8.07 11.35 12.09
CA THR A 197 9.27 11.81 11.42
C THR A 197 9.01 13.07 10.60
N VAL A 198 10.06 13.66 10.04
CA VAL A 198 9.96 14.81 9.12
C VAL A 198 10.55 14.39 7.76
N PRO A 199 9.88 13.50 7.01
CA PRO A 199 10.42 13.01 5.75
C PRO A 199 10.61 14.15 4.76
N TYR A 200 11.73 14.16 4.05
CA TYR A 200 12.05 15.17 3.04
C TYR A 200 12.00 16.62 3.56
N GLY A 201 12.21 16.82 4.87
CA GLY A 201 12.14 18.14 5.51
C GLY A 201 10.72 18.70 5.65
N ARG A 202 9.68 17.91 5.36
CA ARG A 202 8.27 18.29 5.46
C ARG A 202 7.61 17.56 6.61
N GLN A 203 6.83 18.29 7.41
CA GLN A 203 5.98 17.70 8.43
C GLN A 203 4.62 17.34 7.81
N TYR A 204 4.22 16.07 7.93
CA TYR A 204 2.92 15.60 7.45
C TYR A 204 1.94 15.52 8.62
N ILE A 205 0.82 16.22 8.49
CA ILE A 205 -0.25 16.29 9.49
C ILE A 205 -1.59 16.20 8.75
N TRP A 206 -2.43 15.26 9.18
CA TRP A 206 -3.75 15.01 8.60
C TRP A 206 -4.83 15.18 9.68
N PRO A 207 -6.00 15.75 9.34
CA PRO A 207 -7.15 15.76 10.24
C PRO A 207 -7.56 14.34 10.66
N ILE A 208 -8.03 14.18 11.89
CA ILE A 208 -8.37 12.87 12.46
C ILE A 208 -9.45 12.14 11.65
N ASP A 209 -10.41 12.88 11.08
CA ASP A 209 -11.51 12.38 10.26
C ASP A 209 -11.10 12.04 8.82
N VAL A 210 -9.94 12.51 8.35
CA VAL A 210 -9.33 12.04 7.09
C VAL A 210 -8.72 10.66 7.27
N VAL A 211 -8.23 10.36 8.48
CA VAL A 211 -7.55 9.10 8.78
C VAL A 211 -8.51 8.05 9.34
N PHE A 212 -9.32 8.40 10.33
CA PHE A 212 -10.09 7.43 11.11
C PHE A 212 -11.62 7.54 10.92
N PRO A 213 -12.37 6.42 11.10
CA PRO A 213 -11.84 5.06 11.28
C PRO A 213 -11.15 4.55 10.01
N LEU A 214 -10.16 3.67 10.16
CA LEU A 214 -9.47 3.08 9.02
C LEU A 214 -10.46 2.25 8.19
N HIS A 215 -10.23 2.21 6.88
CA HIS A 215 -11.05 1.44 5.94
C HIS A 215 -10.20 0.47 5.13
N PHE A 216 -10.77 -0.68 4.76
CA PHE A 216 -10.11 -1.63 3.89
C PHE A 216 -10.01 -1.12 2.46
N ARG A 217 -8.82 -1.26 1.86
CA ARG A 217 -8.55 -1.01 0.45
C ARG A 217 -7.78 -2.15 -0.21
N PRO A 218 -7.93 -2.32 -1.54
CA PRO A 218 -7.19 -3.33 -2.29
C PRO A 218 -5.70 -2.96 -2.39
N PHE A 219 -4.84 -3.95 -2.28
CA PHE A 219 -3.46 -3.88 -2.78
C PHE A 219 -3.10 -5.24 -3.37
N GLY A 220 -3.21 -5.34 -4.69
CA GLY A 220 -3.30 -6.61 -5.39
C GLY A 220 -4.51 -7.41 -4.92
N THR A 221 -4.32 -8.71 -4.74
CA THR A 221 -5.38 -9.67 -4.38
C THR A 221 -5.79 -9.67 -2.91
N ASP A 222 -5.24 -8.77 -2.11
CA ASP A 222 -5.40 -8.72 -0.65
C ASP A 222 -6.00 -7.38 -0.20
N TRP A 223 -6.72 -7.41 0.93
CA TRP A 223 -7.31 -6.23 1.57
C TRP A 223 -6.43 -5.75 2.72
N TYR A 224 -6.16 -4.44 2.77
CA TYR A 224 -5.34 -3.83 3.82
C TYR A 224 -5.98 -2.59 4.44
N PRO A 225 -5.67 -2.29 5.71
CA PRO A 225 -6.06 -1.03 6.32
C PRO A 225 -5.50 0.18 5.59
N ALA A 226 -6.33 1.19 5.37
CA ALA A 226 -5.98 2.47 4.77
C ALA A 226 -6.71 3.62 5.50
N PRO A 227 -6.26 4.88 5.36
CA PRO A 227 -7.00 6.04 5.84
C PRO A 227 -8.45 6.05 5.34
N ARG A 228 -9.38 6.59 6.14
CA ARG A 228 -10.80 6.78 5.76
C ARG A 228 -10.97 7.50 4.43
N ASN A 229 -10.15 8.53 4.20
CA ASN A 229 -10.14 9.31 2.98
C ASN A 229 -8.73 9.28 2.36
N PRO A 230 -8.36 8.19 1.66
CA PRO A 230 -7.03 8.05 1.04
C PRO A 230 -6.72 9.18 0.07
N MET A 231 -7.77 9.71 -0.56
CA MET A 231 -7.63 10.77 -1.54
C MET A 231 -7.15 12.06 -0.91
N GLN A 232 -7.87 12.53 0.10
CA GLN A 232 -7.50 13.74 0.82
C GLN A 232 -6.19 13.53 1.57
N PHE A 233 -5.95 12.34 2.12
CA PHE A 233 -4.68 11.97 2.72
C PHE A 233 -3.51 12.16 1.73
N ASN A 234 -3.61 11.60 0.52
CA ASN A 234 -2.59 11.71 -0.53
C ASN A 234 -2.45 13.15 -1.05
N ARG A 235 -3.55 13.88 -1.27
CA ARG A 235 -3.51 15.30 -1.68
C ARG A 235 -2.74 16.17 -0.68
N MET A 236 -2.96 15.96 0.61
CA MET A 236 -2.25 16.70 1.65
C MET A 236 -0.75 16.34 1.72
N SER A 237 -0.39 15.12 1.34
CA SER A 237 0.99 14.65 1.27
C SER A 237 1.73 15.14 0.02
N TYR A 238 1.12 15.05 -1.16
CA TYR A 238 1.80 15.22 -2.45
C TYR A 238 1.40 16.50 -3.22
N SER A 239 0.45 17.29 -2.72
CA SER A 239 -0.09 18.52 -3.32
C SER A 239 -0.84 18.33 -4.63
N SER A 240 -0.23 17.72 -5.65
CA SER A 240 -0.87 17.32 -6.91
C SER A 240 -0.54 15.86 -7.18
N THR A 241 -1.57 15.12 -7.56
CA THR A 241 -1.54 13.71 -7.92
C THR A 241 -1.99 13.54 -9.38
N GLU A 242 -1.99 14.62 -10.17
CA GLU A 242 -2.11 14.55 -11.63
C GLU A 242 -0.81 14.07 -12.29
N MET A 243 0.30 14.38 -11.64
CA MET A 243 1.63 13.98 -12.06
C MET A 243 1.96 12.59 -11.52
N CYS A 244 2.54 11.78 -12.41
CA CYS A 244 3.19 10.55 -12.06
C CYS A 244 4.66 10.89 -11.86
N THR A 245 5.07 10.79 -10.60
CA THR A 245 6.38 11.22 -10.14
C THR A 245 7.26 10.01 -9.87
N PHE A 246 8.51 10.13 -10.28
CA PHE A 246 9.61 9.32 -9.80
C PHE A 246 10.41 10.20 -8.82
N PRO A 247 10.34 9.97 -7.50
CA PRO A 247 10.78 10.94 -6.48
C PRO A 247 12.31 11.16 -6.45
N GLY A 248 13.09 10.30 -7.12
CA GLY A 248 14.54 10.46 -7.24
C GLY A 248 15.32 9.90 -6.05
N TYR A 249 14.73 9.00 -5.27
CA TYR A 249 15.44 8.17 -4.29
C TYR A 249 15.26 6.70 -4.67
N SER A 250 16.35 5.95 -4.79
CA SER A 250 16.30 4.50 -5.04
C SER A 250 16.59 3.75 -3.76
N HIS A 251 15.65 2.90 -3.35
CA HIS A 251 15.78 2.04 -2.18
C HIS A 251 16.63 0.80 -2.50
N VAL A 252 16.68 0.39 -3.78
CA VAL A 252 17.63 -0.63 -4.27
C VAL A 252 19.08 -0.28 -3.89
N CYS A 253 19.44 1.00 -3.96
CA CYS A 253 20.81 1.47 -3.83
C CYS A 253 21.04 2.40 -2.62
N GLU A 254 19.97 2.79 -1.91
CA GLU A 254 19.95 3.80 -0.84
C GLU A 254 20.67 5.09 -1.26
N MET A 255 20.35 5.60 -2.46
CA MET A 255 20.96 6.82 -3.00
C MET A 255 19.97 7.65 -3.82
N HIS A 256 20.27 8.94 -3.93
CA HIS A 256 19.53 9.84 -4.81
C HIS A 256 19.90 9.58 -6.28
N ILE A 257 18.89 9.54 -7.13
CA ILE A 257 18.99 9.42 -8.58
C ILE A 257 18.15 10.52 -9.23
N PRO A 258 18.37 10.84 -10.52
CA PRO A 258 17.61 11.91 -11.17
C PRO A 258 16.09 11.70 -11.05
N PRO A 259 15.32 12.66 -10.50
CA PRO A 259 13.88 12.54 -10.42
C PRO A 259 13.23 12.71 -11.79
N GLY A 260 11.98 12.28 -11.91
CA GLY A 260 11.20 12.37 -13.14
C GLY A 260 9.75 12.74 -12.87
N ASN A 261 9.14 13.50 -13.78
CA ASN A 261 7.72 13.82 -13.73
C ASN A 261 7.10 13.73 -15.12
N VAL A 262 6.00 13.01 -15.24
CA VAL A 262 5.16 12.97 -16.45
C VAL A 262 3.70 13.10 -16.04
N THR A 263 2.82 13.51 -16.96
CA THR A 263 1.39 13.44 -16.68
C THR A 263 1.00 11.97 -16.54
N CYS A 264 0.22 11.59 -15.52
CA CYS A 264 -0.18 10.19 -15.36
C CYS A 264 -0.94 9.67 -16.59
N ARG A 265 -1.68 10.55 -17.28
CA ARG A 265 -2.37 10.23 -18.54
C ARG A 265 -1.43 9.71 -19.62
N SER A 266 -0.19 10.22 -19.70
CA SER A 266 0.80 9.76 -20.69
C SER A 266 1.23 8.29 -20.49
N LEU A 267 1.01 7.74 -19.30
CA LEU A 267 1.34 6.36 -18.95
C LEU A 267 0.15 5.41 -19.06
N GLY A 268 -1.06 5.90 -19.40
CA GLY A 268 -2.29 5.11 -19.46
C GLY A 268 -2.30 3.98 -20.49
N ALA A 269 -1.41 4.03 -21.50
CA ALA A 269 -1.20 2.96 -22.48
C ALA A 269 -0.20 1.89 -22.05
N ARG A 270 0.55 2.15 -20.97
CA ARG A 270 1.53 1.22 -20.41
C ARG A 270 1.00 0.53 -19.16
N TYR A 271 0.22 1.25 -18.37
CA TYR A 271 -0.24 0.81 -17.07
C TYR A 271 -1.72 1.11 -16.89
N ALA A 272 -2.41 0.23 -16.19
CA ALA A 272 -3.81 0.42 -15.84
C ALA A 272 -3.95 1.42 -14.68
N PHE A 273 -5.02 2.22 -14.70
CA PHE A 273 -5.33 3.22 -13.68
C PHE A 273 -6.77 3.06 -13.18
N VAL A 274 -7.01 3.46 -11.94
CA VAL A 274 -8.32 3.41 -11.30
C VAL A 274 -9.17 4.61 -11.69
N GLU A 275 -10.39 4.37 -12.15
CA GLU A 275 -11.41 5.40 -12.33
C GLU A 275 -12.52 5.24 -11.28
N HIS A 276 -13.05 6.37 -10.81
CA HIS A 276 -14.12 6.41 -9.81
C HIS A 276 -15.43 6.90 -10.44
N ARG A 277 -16.53 6.20 -10.14
CA ARG A 277 -17.88 6.64 -10.50
C ARG A 277 -18.88 6.16 -9.47
N THR A 278 -20.10 6.71 -9.48
CA THR A 278 -21.18 6.24 -8.60
C THR A 278 -21.46 4.75 -8.77
N CYS A 279 -21.50 4.00 -7.67
CA CYS A 279 -21.88 2.58 -7.68
C CYS A 279 -23.39 2.42 -7.91
N GLU A 280 -23.79 1.50 -8.81
CA GLU A 280 -25.20 1.25 -9.15
C GLU A 280 -26.00 0.62 -7.99
N LYS A 281 -25.32 -0.12 -7.11
CA LYS A 281 -25.92 -0.73 -5.91
C LYS A 281 -26.05 0.31 -4.80
N GLN A 282 -27.13 1.09 -4.83
CA GLN A 282 -27.50 1.98 -3.72
C GLN A 282 -28.06 1.14 -2.57
N ILE A 283 -27.21 0.77 -1.60
CA ILE A 283 -27.71 0.39 -0.27
C ILE A 283 -27.89 1.72 0.47
N GLY A 284 -29.15 2.12 0.65
CA GLY A 284 -29.51 3.33 1.36
C GLY A 284 -29.04 3.27 2.81
N SER A 285 -27.98 4.02 3.10
CA SER A 285 -27.56 4.37 4.45
C SER A 285 -26.53 5.48 4.33
N SER A 286 -26.96 6.74 4.53
CA SER A 286 -26.04 7.88 4.70
C SER A 286 -25.48 7.88 6.12
N LEU A 287 -24.91 6.76 6.57
CA LEU A 287 -24.10 6.82 7.78
C LEU A 287 -22.81 7.56 7.42
N ASP A 288 -22.60 8.69 8.09
CA ASP A 288 -21.27 9.28 8.24
C ASP A 288 -20.64 9.90 6.96
N ASN A 289 -21.46 10.48 6.06
CA ASN A 289 -21.02 11.10 4.79
C ASN A 289 -20.19 10.18 3.87
N MET A 290 -20.33 8.87 4.03
CA MET A 290 -19.71 7.88 3.15
C MET A 290 -20.76 7.30 2.21
N ILE A 291 -20.39 7.06 0.95
CA ILE A 291 -21.25 6.39 -0.03
C ILE A 291 -20.47 5.31 -0.78
N LEU A 292 -21.19 4.41 -1.44
CA LEU A 292 -20.57 3.44 -2.35
C LEU A 292 -20.16 4.11 -3.66
N SER A 293 -18.86 4.07 -3.94
CA SER A 293 -18.26 4.44 -5.22
C SER A 293 -17.72 3.18 -5.89
N GLU A 294 -18.01 3.02 -7.18
CA GLU A 294 -17.40 1.98 -7.99
C GLU A 294 -16.01 2.44 -8.41
N GLU A 295 -15.01 1.66 -8.03
CA GLU A 295 -13.65 1.79 -8.54
C GLU A 295 -13.46 0.74 -9.63
N ARG A 296 -13.05 1.19 -10.83
CA ARG A 296 -12.74 0.32 -11.96
C ARG A 296 -11.30 0.50 -12.39
N LEU A 297 -10.58 -0.61 -12.57
CA LEU A 297 -9.23 -0.59 -13.09
C LEU A 297 -9.29 -0.68 -14.62
N VAL A 298 -8.73 0.31 -15.30
CA VAL A 298 -8.82 0.42 -16.76
C VAL A 298 -7.47 0.63 -17.42
N LEU A 299 -7.29 0.04 -18.60
CA LEU A 299 -6.15 0.27 -19.48
C LEU A 299 -6.61 1.10 -20.69
N ARG A 300 -5.86 2.15 -21.06
CA ARG A 300 -6.19 2.99 -22.21
C ARG A 300 -5.26 2.70 -23.37
N ASN A 301 -5.77 2.13 -24.45
CA ASN A 301 -4.91 1.89 -25.61
C ASN A 301 -4.46 3.20 -26.29
N SER A 302 -3.54 3.09 -27.26
CA SER A 302 -2.98 4.25 -27.99
C SER A 302 -4.02 5.07 -28.77
N THR A 303 -5.20 4.52 -29.03
CA THR A 303 -6.33 5.20 -29.68
C THR A 303 -7.29 5.86 -28.68
N GLY A 304 -7.02 5.74 -27.38
CA GLY A 304 -7.85 6.28 -26.30
C GLY A 304 -9.04 5.40 -25.89
N GLN A 305 -9.19 4.20 -26.49
CA GLN A 305 -10.21 3.25 -26.05
C GLN A 305 -9.85 2.69 -24.68
N ILE A 306 -10.88 2.53 -23.85
CA ILE A 306 -10.78 2.07 -22.47
C ILE A 306 -11.14 0.59 -22.43
N GLU A 307 -10.22 -0.22 -21.94
CA GLU A 307 -10.45 -1.62 -21.58
C GLU A 307 -10.62 -1.72 -20.06
N GLU A 308 -11.76 -2.21 -19.60
CA GLU A 308 -12.03 -2.45 -18.18
C GLU A 308 -11.51 -3.83 -17.77
N ILE A 309 -10.57 -3.88 -16.82
CA ILE A 309 -9.97 -5.13 -16.34
C ILE A 309 -10.81 -5.74 -15.22
N HIS A 310 -11.17 -4.93 -14.23
CA HIS A 310 -12.09 -5.29 -13.16
C HIS A 310 -12.75 -4.06 -12.55
N LYS A 311 -13.78 -4.28 -11.74
CA LYS A 311 -14.46 -3.25 -10.95
C LYS A 311 -15.09 -3.83 -9.70
N PHE A 312 -15.21 -3.02 -8.67
CA PHE A 312 -15.95 -3.31 -7.45
C PHE A 312 -16.32 -2.02 -6.73
N CYS A 313 -17.26 -2.09 -5.79
CA CYS A 313 -17.65 -0.93 -5.01
C CYS A 313 -16.90 -0.89 -3.69
N LEU A 314 -16.40 0.31 -3.35
CA LEU A 314 -15.81 0.65 -2.07
C LEU A 314 -16.63 1.75 -1.40
N VAL A 315 -16.51 1.87 -0.09
CA VAL A 315 -17.04 3.03 0.63
C VAL A 315 -16.04 4.18 0.55
N VAL A 316 -16.50 5.36 0.14
CA VAL A 316 -15.69 6.58 0.05
C VAL A 316 -16.48 7.79 0.59
N PRO A 317 -15.81 8.86 1.03
CA PRO A 317 -16.50 10.11 1.33
C PRO A 317 -17.28 10.64 0.13
N THR A 318 -18.44 11.26 0.34
CA THR A 318 -19.30 11.81 -0.73
C THR A 318 -18.56 12.78 -1.68
N SER A 319 -17.53 13.47 -1.19
CA SER A 319 -16.68 14.35 -2.00
C SER A 319 -15.85 13.62 -3.06
N ASN A 320 -15.75 12.28 -2.98
CA ASN A 320 -14.80 11.49 -3.77
C ASN A 320 -15.42 10.58 -4.83
N VAL A 321 -16.71 10.75 -5.11
CA VAL A 321 -17.48 9.81 -5.94
C VAL A 321 -17.13 9.90 -7.42
N ASN A 322 -16.86 11.11 -7.90
CA ASN A 322 -16.55 11.39 -9.29
C ASN A 322 -15.19 12.08 -9.38
N ILE A 323 -14.13 11.30 -9.19
CA ILE A 323 -12.76 11.81 -9.32
C ILE A 323 -12.15 11.30 -10.62
N ASP A 324 -11.53 12.22 -11.37
CA ASP A 324 -10.70 11.89 -12.51
C ASP A 324 -9.50 11.04 -12.08
N THR A 325 -9.42 9.87 -12.69
CA THR A 325 -8.33 8.89 -12.74
C THR A 325 -6.92 9.49 -12.76
N TYR A 326 -6.77 10.62 -13.45
CA TYR A 326 -5.49 11.28 -13.68
C TYR A 326 -5.44 12.69 -13.09
N ALA A 327 -6.50 13.15 -12.44
CA ALA A 327 -6.54 14.47 -11.85
C ALA A 327 -7.02 14.36 -10.40
N VAL A 328 -6.04 14.20 -9.52
CA VAL A 328 -6.25 14.28 -8.10
C VAL A 328 -5.46 15.46 -7.59
#